data_AF-A0A1Y2AQS2-F1
#
_entry.id   AF-A0A1Y2AQS2-F1
#
_cell.length_a   1.000
_cell.length_b   1.000
_cell.length_c   1.000
_cell.angle_alpha   90.00
_cell.angle_beta   90.00
_cell.angle_gamma   90.00
#
_symmetry.space_group_name_H-M   'P 1'
#
loop_
_entity.id
_entity.type
_entity.pdbx_description
1 polymer ?
#
loop_
_entity_poly.entity_id
_entity_poly.type
_entity_poly.pdbx_seq_one_letter_code
_entity_poly.pdbx_strand_id
1 'polypeptide(L)'
;MLLTLIILAAICLLATILLLDFIVVIPKFGSEHFGAPDDIKDMMKKIPDRPRYVNVLGVIIMVMAFIGCLAVLIWAGADAVNKDMSFVQIFLRFLIIFDGYKLYDIICFDWIMLTKMKFPEKLYPDTKGAKGYESFGFNAKSQLAKLFIIFPLICLILAFILSKL
;
A
#
# COMPACT_ATOMS: atom_id res chain seq x y z
N MET A 1 14.77 1.23 -17.91
CA MET A 1 14.18 2.18 -16.93
C MET A 1 12.70 2.46 -17.14
N LEU A 2 12.21 2.71 -18.35
CA LEU A 2 10.77 2.95 -18.59
C LEU A 2 9.87 1.83 -18.03
N LEU A 3 10.23 0.57 -18.28
CA LEU A 3 9.45 -0.58 -17.78
C LEU A 3 9.37 -0.62 -16.25
N THR A 4 10.43 -0.24 -15.54
CA THR A 4 10.43 -0.11 -14.08
C THR A 4 9.37 0.89 -13.61
N LEU A 5 9.23 2.02 -14.31
CA LEU A 5 8.22 3.03 -13.98
C LEU A 5 6.80 2.53 -14.29
N ILE A 6 6.62 1.75 -15.36
CA ILE A 6 5.33 1.11 -15.66
C ILE A 6 4.95 0.10 -14.57
N ILE A 7 5.91 -0.70 -14.11
CA ILE A 7 5.72 -1.65 -13.00
C ILE A 7 5.36 -0.91 -11.72
N LEU A 8 6.10 0.15 -11.39
CA LEU A 8 5.79 1.01 -10.26
C LEU A 8 4.36 1.57 -10.35
N ALA A 9 3.98 2.10 -11.52
CA ALA A 9 2.62 2.61 -11.73
C ALA A 9 1.56 1.53 -11.55
N ALA A 10 1.80 0.30 -12.01
CA ALA A 10 0.90 -0.83 -11.79
C ALA A 10 0.78 -1.20 -10.30
N ILE A 11 1.89 -1.22 -9.55
CA ILE A 11 1.87 -1.45 -8.10
C ILE A 11 1.11 -0.33 -7.39
N CYS A 12 1.33 0.93 -7.74
CA CYS A 12 0.59 2.06 -7.17
C CYS A 12 -0.91 1.93 -7.45
N LEU A 13 -1.29 1.58 -8.69
CA LEU A 13 -2.70 1.38 -9.04
C LEU A 13 -3.35 0.27 -8.21
N LEU A 14 -2.69 -0.88 -8.06
CA LEU A 14 -3.18 -1.99 -7.26
C LEU A 14 -3.29 -1.63 -5.78
N ALA A 15 -2.31 -0.88 -5.25
CA ALA A 15 -2.36 -0.38 -3.89
C ALA A 15 -3.51 0.62 -3.68
N THR A 16 -3.80 1.48 -4.67
CA THR A 16 -4.95 2.37 -4.64
C THR A 16 -6.27 1.61 -4.61
N ILE A 17 -6.41 0.57 -5.44
CA ILE A 17 -7.58 -0.30 -5.43
C ILE A 17 -7.75 -0.93 -4.05
N LEU A 18 -6.66 -1.47 -3.47
CA LEU A 18 -6.67 -2.10 -2.16
C LEU A 18 -7.06 -1.13 -1.03
N LEU A 19 -6.49 0.07 -1.02
CA LEU A 19 -6.81 1.05 0.01
C LEU A 19 -8.22 1.64 -0.13
N LEU A 20 -8.71 1.83 -1.36
CA LEU A 20 -10.09 2.22 -1.57
C LEU A 20 -11.06 1.13 -1.15
N ASP A 21 -10.73 -0.14 -1.39
CA ASP A 21 -11.51 -1.28 -0.89
C ASP A 21 -11.60 -1.26 0.65
N PHE A 22 -10.48 -1.04 1.33
CA PHE A 22 -10.39 -0.93 2.79
C PHE A 22 -11.09 0.29 3.38
N ILE A 23 -11.29 1.36 2.60
CA ILE A 23 -11.97 2.56 3.09
C ILE A 23 -13.44 2.57 2.70
N VAL A 24 -13.83 1.99 1.57
CA VAL A 24 -15.18 2.15 1.00
C VAL A 24 -16.01 0.88 1.13
N VAL A 25 -15.44 -0.26 0.75
CA VAL A 25 -16.16 -1.54 0.60
C VAL A 25 -16.17 -2.30 1.92
N ILE A 26 -15.01 -2.49 2.54
CA ILE A 26 -14.81 -3.20 3.81
C ILE A 26 -14.17 -2.31 4.90
N PRO A 27 -14.80 -1.16 5.24
CA PRO A 27 -14.24 -0.14 6.14
C PRO A 27 -13.89 -0.63 7.54
N LYS A 28 -14.72 -1.50 8.12
CA LYS A 28 -14.46 -2.08 9.45
C LYS A 28 -13.18 -2.91 9.43
N PHE A 29 -13.09 -3.84 8.47
CA PHE A 29 -11.92 -4.69 8.29
C PHE A 29 -10.66 -3.85 8.03
N GLY A 30 -10.75 -2.86 7.14
CA GLY A 30 -9.68 -1.92 6.83
C GLY A 30 -9.19 -1.16 8.07
N SER A 31 -10.10 -0.58 8.84
CA SER A 31 -9.74 0.18 10.06
C SER A 31 -9.07 -0.69 11.12
N GLU A 32 -9.53 -1.93 11.30
CA GLU A 32 -9.06 -2.83 12.35
C GLU A 32 -7.67 -3.39 12.04
N HIS A 33 -7.40 -3.74 10.77
CA HIS A 33 -6.19 -4.48 10.40
C HIS A 33 -5.09 -3.61 9.77
N PHE A 34 -5.43 -2.44 9.21
CA PHE A 34 -4.48 -1.63 8.41
C PHE A 34 -4.10 -0.30 9.06
N GLY A 35 -4.01 -0.29 10.39
CA GLY A 35 -3.27 0.73 11.13
C GLY A 35 -4.01 2.04 11.37
N ALA A 36 -5.35 2.04 11.33
CA ALA A 36 -6.10 3.22 11.76
C ALA A 36 -5.82 3.54 13.25
N PRO A 37 -5.86 4.82 13.65
CA PRO A 37 -5.89 5.23 15.05
C PRO A 37 -7.01 4.56 15.84
N ASP A 38 -6.78 4.31 17.14
CA ASP A 38 -7.70 3.52 17.97
C ASP A 38 -9.06 4.18 18.17
N ASP A 39 -9.11 5.52 18.22
CA ASP A 39 -10.37 6.26 18.26
C ASP A 39 -11.22 6.04 17.01
N ILE A 40 -10.60 6.04 15.82
CA ILE A 40 -11.27 5.73 14.56
C ILE A 40 -11.76 4.28 14.56
N LYS A 41 -10.96 3.31 15.04
CA LYS A 41 -11.38 1.90 15.14
C LYS A 41 -12.63 1.74 16.00
N ASP A 42 -12.64 2.38 17.16
CA ASP A 42 -13.74 2.26 18.12
C ASP A 42 -15.02 2.93 17.62
N MET A 43 -14.89 4.04 16.88
CA MET A 43 -16.03 4.67 16.21
C MET A 43 -16.53 3.82 15.03
N MET A 44 -15.63 3.25 14.24
CA MET A 44 -15.96 2.42 13.07
C MET A 44 -16.71 1.13 13.45
N LYS A 45 -16.40 0.53 14.61
CA LYS A 45 -17.12 -0.65 15.12
C LYS A 45 -18.62 -0.41 15.34
N LYS A 46 -19.00 0.83 15.65
CA LYS A 46 -20.39 1.23 15.96
C LYS A 46 -21.26 1.44 14.71
N ILE A 47 -20.64 1.59 13.54
CA ILE A 47 -21.35 1.76 12.26
C ILE A 47 -22.04 0.42 11.89
N PRO A 48 -23.23 0.43 11.28
CA PRO A 48 -23.91 -0.79 10.86
C PRO A 48 -23.07 -1.62 9.87
N ASP A 49 -23.19 -2.95 9.96
CA ASP A 49 -22.49 -3.84 9.04
C ASP A 49 -23.00 -3.68 7.61
N ARG A 50 -22.09 -3.84 6.66
CA ARG A 50 -22.44 -3.93 5.24
C ARG A 50 -23.14 -5.27 4.96
N PRO A 51 -24.00 -5.34 3.92
CA PRO A 51 -24.54 -6.61 3.46
C PRO A 51 -23.43 -7.62 3.18
N ARG A 52 -23.69 -8.90 3.48
CA ARG A 52 -22.67 -9.96 3.35
C ARG A 52 -22.03 -10.02 1.97
N TYR A 53 -22.80 -9.83 0.89
CA TYR A 53 -22.27 -9.86 -0.47
C TYR A 53 -21.26 -8.75 -0.76
N VAL A 54 -21.38 -7.59 -0.11
CA VAL A 54 -20.41 -6.48 -0.22
C VAL A 54 -19.11 -6.85 0.47
N ASN A 55 -19.19 -7.47 1.66
CA ASN A 55 -18.01 -7.93 2.37
C ASN A 55 -17.28 -9.04 1.59
N VAL A 56 -18.02 -9.98 1.00
CA VAL A 56 -17.46 -11.02 0.12
C VAL A 56 -16.76 -10.38 -1.08
N LEU A 57 -17.41 -9.40 -1.73
CA LEU A 57 -16.81 -8.67 -2.84
C LEU A 57 -15.51 -7.98 -2.44
N GLY A 58 -15.48 -7.28 -1.29
CA GLY A 58 -14.26 -6.62 -0.83
C GLY A 58 -13.13 -7.61 -0.55
N VAL A 59 -13.42 -8.75 0.10
CA VAL A 59 -12.41 -9.80 0.30
C VAL A 59 -11.87 -10.33 -1.03
N ILE A 60 -12.73 -10.50 -2.05
CA ILE A 60 -12.28 -10.91 -3.39
C ILE A 60 -11.36 -9.84 -3.99
N ILE A 61 -11.74 -8.55 -3.93
CA ILE A 61 -10.92 -7.44 -4.42
C ILE A 61 -9.56 -7.41 -3.72
N MET A 62 -9.56 -7.49 -2.38
CA MET A 62 -8.36 -7.55 -1.57
C MET A 62 -7.43 -8.68 -1.99
N VAL A 63 -7.93 -9.92 -2.08
CA VAL A 63 -7.13 -11.09 -2.46
C VAL A 63 -6.58 -10.95 -3.88
N MET A 64 -7.40 -10.51 -4.82
CA MET A 64 -6.97 -10.30 -6.21
C MET A 64 -5.91 -9.21 -6.33
N ALA A 65 -6.04 -8.12 -5.56
CA ALA A 65 -5.07 -7.04 -5.55
C ALA A 65 -3.71 -7.49 -4.97
N PHE A 66 -3.73 -8.26 -3.86
CA PHE A 66 -2.51 -8.84 -3.30
C PHE A 66 -1.82 -9.81 -4.26
N ILE A 67 -2.59 -10.72 -4.86
CA ILE A 67 -2.07 -11.65 -5.89
C ILE A 67 -1.50 -10.84 -7.07
N GLY A 68 -2.19 -9.79 -7.50
CA GLY A 68 -1.73 -8.90 -8.55
C GLY A 68 -0.39 -8.25 -8.23
N CYS A 69 -0.22 -7.71 -7.03
CA CYS A 69 1.05 -7.11 -6.58
C CYS A 69 2.18 -8.15 -6.61
N LEU A 70 1.94 -9.35 -6.07
CA LEU A 70 2.92 -10.44 -6.08
C LEU A 70 3.27 -10.85 -7.51
N ALA A 71 2.28 -11.04 -8.38
CA ALA A 71 2.49 -11.42 -9.78
C ALA A 71 3.34 -10.37 -10.53
N VAL A 72 3.05 -9.09 -10.34
CA VAL A 72 3.81 -7.98 -10.95
C VAL A 72 5.25 -7.95 -10.44
N LEU A 73 5.48 -8.18 -9.14
CA LEU A 73 6.83 -8.23 -8.55
C LEU A 73 7.63 -9.45 -9.01
N ILE A 74 7.00 -10.63 -9.07
CA ILE A 74 7.61 -11.85 -9.62
C ILE A 74 7.99 -11.63 -11.08
N TRP A 75 7.08 -11.06 -11.87
CA TRP A 75 7.35 -10.73 -13.25
C TRP A 75 8.50 -9.71 -13.39
N ALA A 76 8.58 -8.71 -12.51
CA ALA A 76 9.69 -7.76 -12.50
C ALA A 76 11.04 -8.45 -12.26
N GLY A 77 11.07 -9.49 -11.41
CA GLY A 77 12.25 -10.32 -11.17
C GLY A 77 12.60 -11.19 -12.38
N ALA A 78 11.61 -11.91 -12.93
CA ALA A 78 11.79 -12.75 -14.11
C ALA A 78 12.28 -11.94 -15.33
N ASP A 79 11.71 -10.76 -15.55
CA ASP A 79 12.15 -9.83 -16.60
C ASP A 79 13.58 -9.31 -16.37
N ALA A 80 14.02 -9.18 -15.11
CA ALA A 80 15.38 -8.78 -14.80
C ALA A 80 16.40 -9.88 -15.12
N VAL A 81 16.06 -11.13 -14.79
CA VAL A 81 16.88 -12.31 -15.13
C VAL A 81 16.94 -12.51 -16.65
N ASN A 82 15.79 -12.48 -17.34
CA ASN A 82 15.72 -12.64 -18.80
C ASN A 82 16.47 -11.56 -19.61
N LYS A 83 16.82 -10.44 -18.98
CA LYS A 83 17.57 -9.34 -19.58
C LYS A 83 19.02 -9.29 -19.12
N ASP A 84 19.49 -10.32 -18.42
CA ASP A 84 20.84 -10.42 -17.86
C ASP A 84 21.24 -9.15 -17.08
N MET A 85 20.30 -8.58 -16.32
CA MET A 85 20.54 -7.35 -15.58
C MET A 85 21.63 -7.55 -14.53
N SER A 86 22.54 -6.59 -14.40
CA SER A 86 23.57 -6.64 -13.36
C SER A 86 22.97 -6.44 -11.96
N PHE A 87 23.69 -6.88 -10.93
CA PHE A 87 23.30 -6.69 -9.53
C PHE A 87 22.83 -5.25 -9.23
N VAL A 88 23.59 -4.25 -9.67
CA VAL A 88 23.27 -2.83 -9.46
C VAL A 88 21.99 -2.42 -10.18
N GLN A 89 21.76 -2.91 -11.39
CA GLN A 89 20.54 -2.62 -12.15
C GLN A 89 19.30 -3.23 -11.47
N ILE A 90 19.41 -4.46 -10.96
CA ILE A 90 18.32 -5.13 -10.23
C ILE A 90 18.04 -4.40 -8.93
N PHE A 91 19.08 -4.06 -8.17
CA PHE A 91 18.96 -3.31 -6.92
C PHE A 91 18.21 -1.99 -7.14
N LEU A 92 18.67 -1.17 -8.10
CA LEU A 92 18.03 0.11 -8.41
C LEU A 92 16.59 -0.07 -8.90
N ARG A 93 16.30 -1.11 -9.69
CA ARG A 93 14.95 -1.41 -10.16
C ARG A 93 13.99 -1.62 -8.99
N PHE A 94 14.33 -2.53 -8.06
CA PHE A 94 13.47 -2.82 -6.92
C PHE A 94 13.43 -1.67 -5.91
N LEU A 95 14.52 -0.92 -5.75
CA LEU A 95 14.54 0.27 -4.92
C LEU A 95 13.54 1.31 -5.43
N ILE A 96 13.55 1.60 -6.73
CA ILE A 96 12.58 2.50 -7.37
C ILE A 96 11.15 2.00 -7.18
N ILE A 97 10.90 0.70 -7.31
CA ILE A 97 9.56 0.13 -7.17
C ILE A 97 9.08 0.24 -5.72
N PHE A 98 9.86 -0.19 -4.73
CA PHE A 98 9.43 -0.20 -3.33
C PHE A 98 9.41 1.19 -2.70
N ASP A 99 10.47 1.98 -2.86
CA ASP A 99 10.51 3.34 -2.30
C ASP A 99 9.55 4.26 -3.06
N GLY A 100 9.45 4.09 -4.38
CA GLY A 100 8.50 4.85 -5.20
C GLY A 100 7.05 4.57 -4.79
N TYR A 101 6.67 3.30 -4.62
CA TYR A 101 5.35 2.94 -4.08
C TYR A 101 5.15 3.55 -2.71
N LYS A 102 6.17 3.53 -1.86
CA LYS A 102 6.02 4.00 -0.50
C LYS A 102 5.89 5.50 -0.38
N LEU A 103 6.62 6.25 -1.21
CA LEU A 103 6.44 7.68 -1.35
C LEU A 103 5.06 8.01 -1.91
N TYR A 104 4.59 7.27 -2.92
CA TYR A 104 3.23 7.39 -3.43
C TYR A 104 2.20 7.19 -2.30
N ASP A 105 2.37 6.15 -1.48
CA ASP A 105 1.46 5.84 -0.37
C ASP A 105 1.39 6.99 0.66
N ILE A 106 2.54 7.51 1.07
CA ILE A 106 2.63 8.64 2.02
C ILE A 106 2.01 9.92 1.44
N ILE A 107 2.25 10.21 0.16
CA ILE A 107 1.77 11.44 -0.47
C ILE A 107 0.26 11.33 -0.76
N CYS A 108 -0.18 10.27 -1.43
CA CYS A 108 -1.54 10.15 -1.91
C CYS A 108 -2.52 9.75 -0.81
N PHE A 109 -2.17 8.78 0.04
CA PHE A 109 -3.07 8.30 1.07
C PHE A 109 -2.88 9.08 2.37
N ASP A 110 -1.69 9.02 2.97
CA ASP A 110 -1.47 9.62 4.29
C ASP A 110 -1.67 11.14 4.24
N TRP A 111 -1.14 11.83 3.23
CA TRP A 111 -1.23 13.29 3.14
C TRP A 111 -2.49 13.76 2.42
N ILE A 112 -2.66 13.46 1.12
CA ILE A 112 -3.75 14.03 0.33
C ILE A 112 -5.11 13.48 0.80
N MET A 113 -5.29 12.16 0.81
CA MET A 113 -6.59 11.54 1.10
C MET A 113 -7.03 11.69 2.56
N LEU A 114 -6.15 11.34 3.51
CA LEU A 114 -6.50 11.37 4.93
C LEU A 114 -6.53 12.80 5.49
N THR A 115 -5.52 13.64 5.22
CA THR A 115 -5.42 14.95 5.90
C THR A 115 -6.02 16.10 5.11
N LYS A 116 -5.74 16.20 3.80
CA LYS A 116 -6.20 17.34 2.99
C LYS A 116 -7.66 17.19 2.57
N MET A 117 -8.01 16.00 2.07
CA MET A 117 -9.37 15.72 1.63
C MET A 117 -10.29 15.31 2.78
N LYS A 118 -9.73 14.82 3.90
CA LYS A 118 -10.48 14.21 5.01
C LYS A 118 -11.50 13.19 4.50
N PHE A 119 -11.05 12.36 3.54
CA PHE A 119 -11.95 11.53 2.75
C PHE A 119 -12.72 10.49 3.59
N PRO A 120 -12.08 9.73 4.51
CA PRO A 120 -12.83 8.80 5.36
C PRO A 120 -13.82 9.50 6.30
N GLU A 121 -13.45 10.65 6.86
CA GLU A 121 -14.35 11.45 7.73
C GLU A 121 -15.61 11.90 6.95
N LYS A 122 -15.47 12.26 5.67
CA LYS A 122 -16.60 12.61 4.80
C LYS A 122 -17.47 11.41 4.45
N LEU A 123 -16.87 10.24 4.27
CA LEU A 123 -17.60 9.01 3.93
C LEU A 123 -18.33 8.43 5.14
N TYR A 124 -17.79 8.64 6.34
CA TYR A 124 -18.34 8.17 7.62
C TYR A 124 -18.51 9.35 8.58
N PRO A 125 -19.58 10.16 8.44
CA PRO A 125 -19.84 11.28 9.34
C PRO A 125 -19.91 10.89 10.82
N ASP A 126 -20.24 9.63 11.13
CA ASP A 126 -20.25 9.08 12.50
C ASP A 126 -18.88 9.05 13.16
N THR A 127 -17.80 9.13 12.38
CA THR A 127 -16.41 9.20 12.86
C THR A 127 -15.90 10.62 13.03
N LYS A 128 -16.75 11.62 12.77
CA LYS A 128 -16.39 13.04 12.89
C LYS A 128 -15.95 13.38 14.32
N GLY A 129 -14.86 14.13 14.42
CA GLY A 129 -14.25 14.49 15.69
C GLY A 129 -13.22 13.48 16.23
N ALA A 130 -12.96 12.39 15.52
CA ALA A 130 -11.80 11.54 15.81
C ALA A 130 -10.51 12.35 15.68
N LYS A 131 -9.70 12.38 16.75
CA LYS A 131 -8.39 13.05 16.78
C LYS A 131 -7.40 12.38 15.81
N GLY A 132 -7.62 11.09 15.52
CA GLY A 132 -6.86 10.34 14.54
C GLY A 132 -6.82 10.98 13.15
N TYR A 133 -7.86 11.69 12.71
CA TYR A 133 -7.88 12.37 11.40
C TYR A 133 -6.94 13.57 11.31
N GLU A 134 -6.50 14.13 12.44
CA GLU A 134 -5.57 15.26 12.48
C GLU A 134 -4.10 14.80 12.70
N SER A 135 -3.90 13.50 12.91
CA SER A 135 -2.62 12.91 13.29
C SER A 135 -1.75 12.54 12.08
N PHE A 136 -1.45 13.51 11.21
CA PHE A 136 -0.52 13.26 10.10
C PHE A 136 0.85 12.80 10.63
N GLY A 137 1.42 11.76 10.02
CA GLY A 137 2.75 11.28 10.41
C GLY A 137 2.78 10.50 11.72
N PHE A 138 1.64 10.06 12.27
CA PHE A 138 1.63 9.17 13.45
C PHE A 138 2.52 7.93 13.28
N ASN A 139 2.67 7.47 12.03
CA ASN A 139 3.51 6.33 11.67
C ASN A 139 4.86 6.73 11.03
N ALA A 140 5.27 8.00 11.09
CA ALA A 140 6.45 8.52 10.36
C ALA A 140 7.73 7.73 10.67
N LYS A 141 7.94 7.34 11.93
CA LYS A 141 9.09 6.50 12.32
C LYS A 141 9.11 5.17 11.56
N SER A 142 7.97 4.50 11.42
CA SER A 142 7.85 3.26 10.65
C SER A 142 8.06 3.50 9.16
N GLN A 143 7.49 4.58 8.61
CA GLN A 143 7.65 4.92 7.19
C GLN A 143 9.14 5.19 6.85
N LEU A 144 9.85 5.92 7.70
CA LEU A 144 11.28 6.19 7.54
C LEU A 144 12.11 4.91 7.64
N ALA A 145 11.82 4.04 8.61
CA ALA A 145 12.49 2.75 8.72
C ALA A 145 12.27 1.89 7.46
N LYS A 146 11.07 1.94 6.86
CA LYS A 146 10.78 1.23 5.61
C LYS A 146 11.64 1.75 4.45
N LEU A 147 11.63 3.07 4.24
CA LEU A 147 12.36 3.72 3.15
C LEU A 147 13.88 3.57 3.25
N PHE A 148 14.45 3.71 4.43
CA PHE A 148 15.91 3.80 4.57
C PHE A 148 16.59 2.51 5.03
N ILE A 149 15.82 1.53 5.53
CA ILE A 149 16.39 0.30 6.10
C ILE A 149 15.73 -0.93 5.48
N ILE A 150 14.42 -1.11 5.67
CA ILE A 150 13.75 -2.37 5.34
C ILE A 150 13.74 -2.62 3.83
N PHE A 151 13.27 -1.66 3.03
CA PHE A 151 13.22 -1.84 1.57
C PHE A 151 14.61 -1.91 0.93
N PRO A 152 15.59 -1.05 1.28
CA PRO A 152 16.96 -1.21 0.78
C PRO A 152 17.55 -2.59 1.07
N LEU A 153 17.34 -3.15 2.27
CA LEU A 153 17.81 -4.50 2.61
C LEU A 153 17.12 -5.58 1.77
N ILE A 154 15.80 -5.50 1.59
CA ILE A 154 15.06 -6.43 0.73
C ILE A 154 15.57 -6.33 -0.72
N CYS A 155 15.79 -5.12 -1.23
CA CYS A 155 16.33 -4.89 -2.57
C CYS A 155 17.72 -5.50 -2.74
N LEU A 156 18.60 -5.39 -1.74
CA LEU A 156 19.93 -6.01 -1.76
C LEU A 156 19.84 -7.54 -1.85
N ILE A 157 18.95 -8.14 -1.05
CA ILE A 157 18.72 -9.59 -1.06
C ILE A 157 18.17 -10.04 -2.42
N LEU A 158 17.16 -9.35 -2.94
CA LEU A 158 16.59 -9.65 -4.26
C LEU A 158 17.63 -9.50 -5.37
N ALA A 159 18.40 -8.42 -5.36
CA ALA A 159 19.47 -8.20 -6.34
C ALA A 159 20.50 -9.32 -6.31
N PHE A 160 20.91 -9.77 -5.11
CA PHE A 160 21.88 -10.85 -4.96
C PHE A 160 21.36 -12.20 -5.45
N ILE A 161 20.10 -12.53 -5.15
CA ILE A 161 19.48 -13.79 -5.58
C ILE A 161 19.31 -13.77 -7.10
N LEU A 162 18.70 -12.71 -7.63
CA LEU A 162 18.34 -12.63 -9.04
C LEU A 162 19.55 -12.46 -9.95
N SER A 163 20.64 -11.80 -9.51
CA SER A 163 21.86 -11.67 -10.32
C SER A 163 22.67 -12.97 -10.45
N LYS A 164 22.21 -14.06 -9.81
CA LYS A 164 22.85 -15.38 -9.83
C LYS A 164 22.00 -16.44 -10.54
N LEU A 165 20.78 -16.08 -10.94
CA LEU A 165 19.91 -16.91 -11.77
C LEU A 165 20.18 -16.61 -13.24
#